data_AF-A0A6A6FD44-F1
#
_entry.id   AF-A0A6A6FD44-F1
#
_cell.length_a   1.000
_cell.length_b   1.000
_cell.length_c   1.000
_cell.angle_alpha   90.00
_cell.angle_beta   90.00
_cell.angle_gamma   90.00
#
_symmetry.space_group_name_H-M   'P 1'
#
loop_
_entity.id
_entity.type
_entity.pdbx_description
1 polymer ?
#
loop_
_entity_poly.entity_id
_entity_poly.type
_entity_poly.pdbx_seq_one_letter_code
_entity_poly.pdbx_strand_id
1 'polypeptide(L)'
;MRRKKLLEAEREDDCPVVRWKQHPGAQYHPFVKLIAQLTFGMHLLKEGQAKSNEEVVKILQGHVNDVDMFLERTAEDFDLAIRDIEERIRYLKLPMQHMDVFEVMLDEKKFRTDLLNGNEKIERIIARTAKVMNAAMHDIHNGINSTKELSTYLARIELRPRLDNPDIAEVFAAMRGNEQGWMSYLRDLRTKGDNLRNSLVVLETVIAEIAKHAAAASRRN
;
A
#
# COMPACT_ATOMS: atom_id res chain seq x y z
N MET A 1 8.82 8.05 -15.24
CA MET A 1 9.88 7.19 -14.66
C MET A 1 9.33 6.16 -13.66
N ARG A 2 8.62 6.53 -12.58
CA ARG A 2 8.07 5.58 -11.57
C ARG A 2 6.91 4.72 -12.07
N ARG A 3 5.91 5.32 -12.73
CA ARG A 3 4.78 4.59 -13.39
C ARG A 3 5.26 3.50 -14.34
N LYS A 4 6.23 3.81 -15.20
CA LYS A 4 6.84 2.86 -16.14
C LYS A 4 7.47 1.66 -15.42
N LYS A 5 8.19 1.90 -14.32
CA LYS A 5 8.81 0.83 -13.53
C LYS A 5 7.80 -0.01 -12.73
N LEU A 6 6.68 0.57 -12.28
CA LEU A 6 5.64 -0.18 -11.56
C LEU A 6 4.74 -0.99 -12.51
N LEU A 7 4.44 -0.44 -13.70
CA LEU A 7 3.48 -1.02 -14.63
C LEU A 7 4.12 -1.82 -15.78
N GLU A 8 5.32 -1.44 -16.23
CA GLU A 8 5.98 -2.00 -17.42
C GLU A 8 7.29 -2.75 -17.12
N ALA A 9 7.63 -2.97 -15.84
CA ALA A 9 8.78 -3.80 -15.47
C ALA A 9 8.63 -5.23 -16.02
N GLU A 10 9.59 -5.66 -16.84
CA GLU A 10 9.59 -7.00 -17.46
C GLU A 10 9.99 -8.12 -16.48
N ARG A 11 10.72 -7.78 -15.42
CA ARG A 11 11.18 -8.71 -14.38
C ARG A 11 10.55 -8.38 -13.02
N GLU A 12 10.35 -9.41 -12.20
CA GLU A 12 9.72 -9.28 -10.89
C GLU A 12 10.52 -8.38 -9.93
N ASP A 13 11.86 -8.37 -10.07
CA ASP A 13 12.79 -7.54 -9.29
C ASP A 13 12.84 -6.07 -9.75
N ASP A 14 12.29 -5.75 -10.92
CA ASP A 14 12.31 -4.38 -11.48
C ASP A 14 11.16 -3.50 -10.97
N CYS A 15 10.21 -4.08 -10.24
CA CYS A 15 9.11 -3.33 -9.63
C CYS A 15 9.65 -2.60 -8.40
N PRO A 16 9.79 -1.26 -8.44
CA PRO A 16 10.35 -0.48 -7.34
C PRO A 16 9.23 -0.22 -6.36
N VAL A 17 8.61 -1.28 -5.86
CA VAL A 17 7.77 -1.17 -4.70
C VAL A 17 8.74 -0.92 -3.59
N VAL A 18 8.68 0.30 -3.07
CA VAL A 18 9.43 0.75 -1.91
C VAL A 18 8.83 0.01 -0.71
N ARG A 19 9.01 -1.31 -0.68
CA ARG A 19 8.95 -2.07 0.56
C ARG A 19 9.88 -1.34 1.50
N TRP A 20 9.42 -1.10 2.71
CA TRP A 20 10.37 -0.93 3.80
C TRP A 20 11.24 -2.18 3.79
N LYS A 21 12.48 -2.03 3.26
CA LYS A 21 13.39 -3.15 3.04
C LYS A 21 13.77 -3.69 4.41
N GLN A 22 12.97 -4.62 4.92
CA GLN A 22 13.36 -5.41 6.08
C GLN A 22 14.60 -6.19 5.67
N HIS A 23 15.73 -5.89 6.31
CA HIS A 23 16.96 -6.60 6.04
C HIS A 23 16.77 -8.10 6.28
N PRO A 24 17.34 -8.98 5.43
CA PRO A 24 17.36 -10.41 5.70
C PRO A 24 17.90 -10.67 7.12
N GLY A 25 17.13 -11.38 7.94
CA GLY A 25 17.47 -11.67 9.34
C GLY A 25 17.01 -10.62 10.37
N ALA A 26 16.34 -9.54 9.96
CA ALA A 26 15.78 -8.59 10.93
C ALA A 26 14.60 -9.20 11.69
N GLN A 27 14.71 -9.24 13.03
CA GLN A 27 13.69 -9.82 13.92
C GLN A 27 12.39 -9.02 13.99
N TYR A 28 12.45 -7.70 13.81
CA TYR A 28 11.31 -6.80 13.98
C TYR A 28 11.03 -6.01 12.71
N HIS A 29 9.73 -5.85 12.41
CA HIS A 29 9.24 -5.01 11.33
C HIS A 29 9.72 -3.56 11.50
N PRO A 30 10.14 -2.84 10.44
CA PRO A 30 10.74 -1.54 10.64
C PRO A 30 9.74 -0.51 11.21
N PHE A 31 8.42 -0.65 10.95
CA PHE A 31 7.39 0.26 11.50
C PHE A 31 7.26 0.11 13.01
N VAL A 32 7.37 -1.12 13.50
CA VAL A 32 7.40 -1.40 14.93
C VAL A 32 8.62 -0.73 15.56
N LYS A 33 9.79 -0.78 14.91
CA LYS A 33 11.01 -0.14 15.41
C LYS A 33 10.86 1.38 15.48
N LEU A 34 10.36 2.01 14.42
CA LEU A 34 10.19 3.46 14.39
C LEU A 34 9.22 3.96 15.45
N ILE A 35 8.08 3.28 15.63
CA ILE A 35 7.14 3.64 16.70
C ILE A 35 7.72 3.36 18.09
N ALA A 36 8.51 2.31 18.28
CA ALA A 36 9.20 2.06 19.54
C ALA A 36 10.24 3.16 19.85
N GLN A 37 10.98 3.63 18.85
CA GLN A 37 11.93 4.75 18.99
C GLN A 37 11.21 6.06 19.32
N LEU A 38 10.08 6.33 18.66
CA LEU A 38 9.20 7.46 19.00
C LEU A 38 8.75 7.37 20.45
N THR A 39 8.18 6.24 20.85
CA THR A 39 7.71 5.98 22.22
C THR A 39 8.83 6.18 23.25
N PHE A 40 10.02 5.67 22.97
CA PHE A 40 11.18 5.81 23.83
C PHE A 40 11.66 7.26 23.94
N GLY A 41 11.77 8.00 22.84
CA GLY A 41 12.17 9.41 22.90
C GLY A 41 11.13 10.27 23.63
N MET A 42 9.84 10.01 23.43
CA MET A 42 8.79 10.63 24.25
C MET A 42 8.98 10.30 25.74
N HIS A 43 9.33 9.05 26.07
CA HIS A 43 9.62 8.67 27.45
C HIS A 43 10.79 9.43 28.05
N LEU A 44 11.91 9.55 27.33
CA LEU A 44 13.06 10.32 27.79
C LEU A 44 12.71 11.77 28.12
N LEU A 45 11.88 12.40 27.28
CA LEU A 45 11.40 13.77 27.52
C LEU A 45 10.48 13.83 28.75
N LYS A 46 9.58 12.85 28.93
CA LYS A 46 8.64 12.83 30.07
C LYS A 46 9.33 12.63 31.41
N GLU A 47 10.36 11.79 31.46
CA GLU A 47 11.09 11.47 32.70
C GLU A 47 12.27 12.42 32.97
N GLY A 48 12.53 13.40 32.09
CA GLY A 48 13.70 14.27 32.21
C GLY A 48 15.03 13.52 32.09
N GLN A 49 15.05 12.39 31.38
CA GLN A 49 16.21 11.52 31.20
C GLN A 49 17.02 11.84 29.93
N ALA A 50 16.52 12.76 29.11
CA ALA A 50 17.23 13.21 27.93
C ALA A 50 18.49 14.01 28.31
N LYS A 51 19.63 13.66 27.72
CA LYS A 51 20.87 14.47 27.85
C LYS A 51 20.72 15.85 27.21
N SER A 52 19.92 15.93 26.14
CA SER A 52 19.51 17.15 25.47
C SER A 52 18.09 16.97 24.96
N ASN A 53 17.16 17.79 25.45
CA ASN A 53 15.77 17.78 24.99
C ASN A 53 15.69 18.15 23.50
N GLU A 54 16.47 19.13 23.08
CA GLU A 54 16.52 19.59 21.68
C GLU A 54 16.94 18.47 20.72
N GLU A 55 17.96 17.69 21.08
CA GLU A 55 18.44 16.60 20.23
C GLU A 55 17.41 15.46 20.16
N VAL A 56 16.73 15.15 21.28
CA VAL A 56 15.66 14.15 21.29
C VAL A 56 14.49 14.62 20.42
N VAL A 57 14.05 15.88 20.52
CA VAL A 57 12.98 16.45 19.69
C VAL A 57 13.35 16.38 18.20
N LYS A 58 14.60 16.74 17.86
CA LYS A 58 15.09 16.65 16.48
C LYS A 58 15.06 15.22 15.92
N ILE A 59 15.47 14.23 16.72
CA ILE A 59 15.41 12.81 16.31
C ILE A 59 13.96 12.37 16.13
N LEU A 60 13.07 12.73 17.06
CA LEU A 60 11.65 12.41 16.98
C LEU A 60 11.01 13.00 15.71
N GLN A 61 11.34 14.24 15.36
CA GLN A 61 10.87 14.85 14.12
C GLN A 61 11.33 14.07 12.87
N GLY A 62 12.57 13.57 12.87
CA GLY A 62 13.06 12.68 11.81
C GLY A 62 12.19 11.42 11.67
N HIS A 63 11.87 10.78 12.78
CA HIS A 63 11.01 9.58 12.78
C HIS A 63 9.56 9.87 12.38
N VAL A 64 9.01 11.03 12.78
CA VAL A 64 7.70 11.51 12.30
C VAL A 64 7.70 11.62 10.78
N ASN A 65 8.72 12.29 10.21
CA ASN A 65 8.85 12.46 8.77
C ASN A 65 9.00 11.11 8.03
N ASP A 66 9.69 10.13 8.63
CA ASP A 66 9.82 8.78 8.05
C ASP A 66 8.46 8.06 7.97
N VAL A 67 7.62 8.20 9.00
CA VAL A 67 6.25 7.65 9.02
C VAL A 67 5.38 8.35 7.97
N ASP A 68 5.38 9.68 7.93
CA ASP A 68 4.59 10.46 6.97
C ASP A 68 4.95 10.09 5.52
N MET A 69 6.24 10.06 5.21
CA MET A 69 6.75 9.70 3.89
C MET A 69 6.35 8.28 3.48
N PHE A 70 6.32 7.33 4.41
CA PHE A 70 5.84 5.98 4.13
C PHE A 70 4.36 5.97 3.78
N LEU A 71 3.53 6.67 4.56
CA LEU A 71 2.09 6.69 4.34
C LEU A 71 1.74 7.36 3.01
N GLU A 72 2.36 8.50 2.70
CA GLU A 72 2.19 9.21 1.43
C GLU A 72 2.58 8.35 0.23
N ARG A 73 3.77 7.72 0.26
CA ARG A 73 4.23 6.86 -0.84
C ARG A 73 3.33 5.64 -1.03
N THR A 74 2.84 5.04 0.05
CA THR A 74 1.93 3.90 -0.01
C THR A 74 0.60 4.32 -0.63
N ALA A 75 0.09 5.51 -0.30
CA ALA A 75 -1.11 6.06 -0.90
C ALA A 75 -0.95 6.29 -2.42
N GLU A 76 0.16 6.91 -2.83
CA GLU A 76 0.48 7.13 -4.25
C GLU A 76 0.55 5.82 -5.04
N ASP A 77 1.20 4.80 -4.47
CA ASP A 77 1.36 3.50 -5.12
C ASP A 77 -0.01 2.79 -5.26
N PHE A 78 -0.89 2.87 -4.26
CA PHE A 78 -2.26 2.37 -4.39
C PHE A 78 -3.06 3.14 -5.44
N ASP A 79 -3.01 4.46 -5.46
CA ASP A 79 -3.76 5.26 -6.44
C ASP A 79 -3.31 4.96 -7.87
N LEU A 80 -2.01 4.70 -8.09
CA LEU A 80 -1.49 4.27 -9.38
C LEU A 80 -1.98 2.87 -9.76
N ALA A 81 -1.93 1.92 -8.83
CA ALA A 81 -2.37 0.55 -9.08
C ALA A 81 -3.88 0.48 -9.35
N ILE A 82 -4.70 1.16 -8.56
CA ILE A 82 -6.15 1.21 -8.74
C ILE A 82 -6.50 1.76 -10.13
N ARG A 83 -5.92 2.90 -10.52
CA ARG A 83 -6.16 3.48 -11.84
C ARG A 83 -5.78 2.54 -12.99
N ASP A 84 -4.63 1.86 -12.91
CA ASP A 84 -4.21 0.91 -13.96
C ASP A 84 -5.19 -0.27 -14.07
N ILE A 85 -5.59 -0.86 -12.94
CA ILE A 85 -6.51 -2.01 -12.93
C ILE A 85 -7.90 -1.61 -13.41
N GLU A 86 -8.44 -0.48 -12.95
CA GLU A 86 -9.75 0.01 -13.40
C GLU A 86 -9.77 0.36 -14.89
N GLU A 87 -8.70 0.96 -15.41
CA GLU A 87 -8.55 1.25 -16.83
C GLU A 87 -8.54 -0.03 -17.69
N ARG A 88 -7.81 -1.06 -17.25
CA ARG A 88 -7.81 -2.37 -17.91
C ARG A 88 -9.18 -3.02 -17.91
N ILE A 89 -9.88 -3.02 -16.77
CA ILE A 89 -11.25 -3.54 -16.66
C ILE A 89 -12.15 -2.83 -17.67
N ARG A 90 -12.09 -1.49 -17.73
CA ARG A 90 -12.90 -0.68 -18.65
C ARG A 90 -12.61 -1.05 -20.10
N TYR A 91 -11.35 -1.18 -20.50
CA TYR A 91 -10.99 -1.52 -21.87
C TYR A 91 -11.39 -2.94 -22.27
N LEU A 92 -11.23 -3.92 -21.36
CA LEU A 92 -11.62 -5.30 -21.64
C LEU A 92 -13.14 -5.51 -21.67
N LYS A 93 -13.90 -4.72 -20.89
CA LYS A 93 -15.37 -4.78 -20.92
C LYS A 93 -15.99 -4.17 -22.18
N LEU A 94 -15.30 -3.24 -22.85
CA LEU A 94 -15.82 -2.58 -24.05
C LEU A 94 -16.22 -3.56 -25.18
N PRO A 95 -15.37 -4.50 -25.63
CA PRO A 95 -15.78 -5.48 -26.64
C PRO A 95 -16.91 -6.40 -26.15
N MET A 96 -16.99 -6.68 -24.85
CA MET A 96 -18.05 -7.50 -24.26
C MET A 96 -19.42 -6.80 -24.23
N GLN A 97 -19.46 -5.47 -24.39
CA GLN A 97 -20.71 -4.71 -24.57
C GLN A 97 -21.23 -4.82 -26.01
N HIS A 98 -20.41 -5.29 -26.95
CA HIS A 98 -20.71 -5.42 -28.38
C HIS A 98 -20.42 -6.87 -28.84
N MET A 99 -21.10 -7.83 -28.21
CA MET A 99 -20.85 -9.25 -28.39
C MET A 99 -21.02 -9.76 -29.82
N ASP A 100 -21.93 -9.16 -30.59
CA ASP A 100 -22.15 -9.47 -32.00
C ASP A 100 -20.89 -9.20 -32.84
N VAL A 101 -20.28 -8.03 -32.66
CA VAL A 101 -19.02 -7.66 -33.33
C VAL A 101 -17.87 -8.51 -32.79
N PHE A 102 -17.80 -8.68 -31.48
CA PHE A 102 -16.72 -9.42 -30.84
C PHE A 102 -16.69 -10.89 -31.26
N GLU A 103 -17.83 -11.57 -31.35
CA GLU A 103 -17.89 -12.98 -31.81
C GLU A 103 -17.43 -13.13 -33.27
N VAL A 104 -17.76 -12.17 -34.15
CA VAL A 104 -17.25 -12.16 -35.54
C VAL A 104 -15.74 -12.01 -35.57
N MET A 105 -15.17 -11.13 -34.74
CA MET A 105 -13.71 -10.99 -34.64
C MET A 105 -13.05 -12.28 -34.12
N LEU A 106 -13.71 -12.98 -33.18
CA LEU A 106 -13.23 -14.25 -32.65
C LEU A 106 -13.21 -15.39 -33.67
N ASP A 107 -13.86 -15.27 -34.82
CA ASP A 107 -13.74 -16.28 -35.88
C ASP A 107 -12.35 -16.30 -36.52
N GLU A 108 -11.61 -15.18 -36.47
CA GLU A 108 -10.24 -15.10 -36.94
C GLU A 108 -9.27 -15.74 -35.93
N LYS A 109 -8.61 -16.82 -36.33
CA LYS A 109 -7.61 -17.53 -35.49
C LYS A 109 -6.52 -16.60 -34.96
N LYS A 110 -6.01 -15.69 -35.80
CA LYS A 110 -4.98 -14.73 -35.41
C LYS A 110 -5.46 -13.82 -34.29
N PHE A 111 -6.66 -13.25 -34.42
CA PHE A 111 -7.27 -12.42 -33.39
C PHE A 111 -7.41 -13.17 -32.06
N ARG A 112 -7.88 -14.42 -32.08
CA ARG A 112 -7.95 -15.26 -30.86
C ARG A 112 -6.59 -15.46 -30.21
N THR A 113 -5.56 -15.76 -31.00
CA THR A 113 -4.19 -15.95 -30.50
C THR A 113 -3.66 -14.66 -29.86
N ASP A 114 -3.83 -13.52 -30.52
CA ASP A 114 -3.39 -12.22 -29.99
C ASP A 114 -4.14 -11.84 -28.71
N LEU A 115 -5.44 -12.12 -28.63
CA LEU A 115 -6.27 -11.94 -27.45
C LEU A 115 -5.80 -12.77 -26.26
N LEU A 116 -5.54 -14.07 -26.47
CA LEU A 116 -5.05 -14.97 -25.40
C LEU A 116 -3.65 -14.57 -24.93
N ASN A 117 -2.75 -14.21 -25.86
CA ASN A 117 -1.43 -13.66 -25.51
C ASN A 117 -1.55 -12.35 -24.70
N GLY A 118 -2.57 -11.54 -25.00
CA GLY A 118 -2.93 -10.35 -24.23
C GLY A 118 -3.36 -10.71 -22.81
N ASN A 119 -4.25 -11.69 -22.65
CA ASN A 119 -4.73 -12.15 -21.34
C ASN A 119 -3.58 -12.67 -20.47
N GLU A 120 -2.64 -13.45 -21.00
CA GLU A 120 -1.46 -13.92 -20.25
C GLU A 120 -0.61 -12.75 -19.71
N LYS A 121 -0.48 -11.66 -20.47
CA LYS A 121 0.21 -10.46 -19.99
C LYS A 121 -0.55 -9.81 -18.83
N ILE A 122 -1.88 -9.79 -18.89
CA ILE A 122 -2.73 -9.22 -17.85
C ILE A 122 -2.68 -10.09 -16.57
N GLU A 123 -2.68 -11.42 -16.69
CA GLU A 123 -2.50 -12.33 -15.56
C GLU A 123 -1.20 -12.07 -14.81
N ARG A 124 -0.08 -11.87 -15.54
CA ARG A 124 1.20 -11.48 -14.93
C ARG A 124 1.11 -10.14 -14.17
N ILE A 125 0.36 -9.18 -14.71
CA ILE A 125 0.13 -7.88 -14.06
C ILE A 125 -0.71 -8.07 -12.79
N ILE A 126 -1.78 -8.87 -12.83
CA ILE A 126 -2.60 -9.19 -11.65
C ILE A 126 -1.73 -9.79 -10.55
N ALA A 127 -0.95 -10.84 -10.87
CA ALA A 127 -0.10 -11.53 -9.91
C ALA A 127 0.92 -10.59 -9.26
N ARG A 128 1.60 -9.75 -10.06
CA ARG A 128 2.57 -8.77 -9.55
C ARG A 128 1.91 -7.72 -8.67
N THR A 129 0.80 -7.13 -9.13
CA THR A 129 0.07 -6.09 -8.37
C THR A 129 -0.46 -6.67 -7.06
N ALA A 130 -0.98 -7.90 -7.06
CA ALA A 130 -1.42 -8.59 -5.85
C ALA A 130 -0.27 -8.81 -4.86
N LYS A 131 0.91 -9.25 -5.32
CA LYS A 131 2.11 -9.45 -4.48
C LYS A 131 2.55 -8.15 -3.80
N VAL A 132 2.56 -7.06 -4.56
CA VAL A 132 2.88 -5.71 -4.09
C VAL A 132 1.88 -5.22 -3.06
N MET A 133 0.58 -5.31 -3.39
CA MET A 133 -0.51 -4.92 -2.51
C MET A 133 -0.47 -5.69 -1.20
N ASN A 134 -0.26 -7.01 -1.24
CA ASN A 134 -0.19 -7.84 -0.04
C ASN A 134 1.00 -7.45 0.87
N ALA A 135 2.14 -7.05 0.29
CA ALA A 135 3.25 -6.53 1.07
C ALA A 135 2.91 -5.19 1.74
N ALA A 136 2.33 -4.24 0.99
CA ALA A 136 1.88 -2.97 1.56
C ALA A 136 0.82 -3.16 2.66
N MET A 137 -0.11 -4.11 2.48
CA MET A 137 -1.12 -4.45 3.48
C MET A 137 -0.51 -5.05 4.75
N HIS A 138 0.59 -5.80 4.63
CA HIS A 138 1.34 -6.27 5.79
C HIS A 138 1.99 -5.10 6.54
N ASP A 139 2.61 -4.16 5.82
CA ASP A 139 3.22 -2.97 6.41
C ASP A 139 2.16 -2.10 7.12
N ILE A 140 0.99 -1.89 6.49
CA ILE A 140 -0.16 -1.18 7.06
C ILE A 140 -0.68 -1.87 8.32
N HIS A 141 -0.77 -3.21 8.33
CA HIS A 141 -1.20 -3.96 9.51
C HIS A 141 -0.26 -3.73 10.70
N ASN A 142 1.06 -3.82 10.47
CA ASN A 142 2.06 -3.49 11.49
C ASN A 142 1.97 -2.02 11.92
N GLY A 143 1.69 -1.12 10.97
CA GLY A 143 1.45 0.30 11.24
C GLY A 143 0.30 0.52 12.22
N ILE A 144 -0.87 -0.06 11.94
CA ILE A 144 -2.06 0.06 12.80
C ILE A 144 -1.76 -0.47 14.20
N ASN A 145 -1.15 -1.65 14.31
CA ASN A 145 -0.85 -2.26 15.61
C ASN A 145 0.14 -1.40 16.40
N SER A 146 1.21 -0.94 15.76
CA SER A 146 2.25 -0.14 16.43
C SER A 146 1.70 1.22 16.86
N THR A 147 0.95 1.91 15.99
CA THR A 147 0.32 3.20 16.33
C THR A 147 -0.68 3.06 17.48
N LYS A 148 -1.37 1.90 17.61
CA LYS A 148 -2.22 1.62 18.78
C LYS A 148 -1.42 1.50 20.08
N GLU A 149 -0.23 0.91 20.04
CA GLU A 149 0.67 0.86 21.20
C GLU A 149 1.16 2.26 21.59
N LEU A 150 1.53 3.10 20.61
CA LEU A 150 1.85 4.51 20.85
C LEU A 150 0.67 5.26 21.49
N SER A 151 -0.55 5.07 20.97
CA SER A 151 -1.77 5.65 21.54
C SER A 151 -1.96 5.26 23.00
N THR A 152 -1.74 3.97 23.31
CA THR A 152 -1.85 3.44 24.67
C THR A 152 -0.80 4.06 25.59
N TYR A 153 0.43 4.22 25.09
CA TYR A 153 1.49 4.88 25.83
C TYR A 153 1.15 6.35 26.11
N LEU A 154 0.77 7.13 25.09
CA LEU A 154 0.41 8.54 25.22
C LEU A 154 -0.74 8.75 26.21
N ALA A 155 -1.78 7.91 26.15
CA ALA A 155 -2.89 7.98 27.11
C ALA A 155 -2.45 7.70 28.55
N ARG A 156 -1.52 6.76 28.77
CA ARG A 156 -1.01 6.44 30.12
C ARG A 156 -0.20 7.59 30.71
N ILE A 157 0.63 8.25 29.91
CA ILE A 157 1.48 9.33 30.39
C ILE A 157 0.73 10.65 30.59
N GLU A 158 -0.38 10.87 29.88
CA GLU A 158 -1.29 12.02 30.06
C GLU A 158 -1.96 12.00 31.45
N LEU A 159 -2.15 10.82 32.03
CA LEU A 159 -2.67 10.66 33.40
C LEU A 159 -1.66 11.05 34.49
N ARG A 160 -0.38 11.18 34.14
CA ARG A 160 0.68 11.56 35.09
C ARG A 160 0.73 13.07 35.24
N PRO A 161 1.24 13.60 36.38
CA PRO A 161 1.36 15.05 36.59
C PRO A 161 1.97 15.75 35.38
N ARG A 162 1.42 16.93 35.06
CA ARG A 162 1.89 17.73 33.91
C ARG A 162 3.36 18.06 34.09
N LEU A 163 4.06 18.16 32.97
CA LEU A 163 5.44 18.62 32.97
C LEU A 163 5.46 20.11 33.30
N ASP A 164 6.40 20.52 34.14
CA ASP A 164 6.68 21.94 34.41
C ASP A 164 7.44 22.62 33.26
N ASN A 165 7.53 21.97 32.09
CA ASN A 165 8.16 22.47 30.89
C ASN A 165 7.12 22.57 29.74
N PRO A 166 6.76 23.80 29.30
CA PRO A 166 5.76 24.01 28.26
C PRO A 166 6.19 23.48 26.89
N ASP A 167 7.48 23.58 26.54
CA ASP A 167 8.00 23.11 25.24
C ASP A 167 7.82 21.60 25.09
N ILE A 168 8.07 20.85 26.17
CA ILE A 168 7.87 19.40 26.15
C ILE A 168 6.38 19.07 26.08
N ALA A 169 5.51 19.84 26.75
CA ALA A 169 4.06 19.66 26.66
C ALA A 169 3.55 19.85 25.23
N GLU A 170 4.11 20.82 24.48
CA GLU A 170 3.81 21.03 23.07
C GLU A 170 4.21 19.83 22.20
N VAL A 171 5.41 19.26 22.44
CA VAL A 171 5.86 18.03 21.74
C VAL A 171 4.91 16.86 21.98
N PHE A 172 4.38 16.70 23.19
CA PHE A 172 3.36 15.68 23.49
C PHE A 172 2.05 15.92 22.74
N ALA A 173 1.57 17.16 22.72
CA ALA A 173 0.37 17.52 21.99
C ALA A 173 0.53 17.26 20.48
N ALA A 174 1.67 17.64 19.90
CA ALA A 174 2.00 17.37 18.51
C ALA A 174 2.05 15.87 18.20
N MET A 175 2.70 15.07 19.06
CA MET A 175 2.76 13.62 18.90
C MET A 175 1.37 12.97 18.97
N ARG A 176 0.47 13.50 19.82
CA ARG A 176 -0.91 13.04 19.89
C ARG A 176 -1.68 13.32 18.60
N GLY A 177 -1.49 14.50 18.02
CA GLY A 177 -2.03 14.84 16.70
C GLY A 177 -1.52 13.90 15.60
N ASN A 178 -0.20 13.66 15.56
CA ASN A 178 0.41 12.75 14.60
C ASN A 178 -0.12 11.32 14.74
N GLU A 179 -0.16 10.78 15.96
CA GLU A 179 -0.68 9.42 16.22
C GLU A 179 -2.12 9.23 15.73
N GLN A 180 -2.99 10.20 16.00
CA GLN A 180 -4.38 10.16 15.54
C GLN A 180 -4.49 10.27 14.02
N GLY A 181 -3.71 11.19 13.41
CA GLY A 181 -3.63 11.35 11.96
C GLY A 181 -3.17 10.08 11.27
N TRP A 182 -2.07 9.48 11.75
CA TRP A 182 -1.55 8.22 11.24
C TRP A 182 -2.55 7.07 11.38
N MET A 183 -3.22 6.95 12.53
CA MET A 183 -4.23 5.90 12.74
C MET A 183 -5.39 6.02 11.75
N SER A 184 -5.89 7.24 11.50
CA SER A 184 -6.92 7.48 10.49
C SER A 184 -6.42 7.11 9.11
N TYR A 185 -5.25 7.62 8.73
CA TYR A 185 -4.73 7.45 7.38
C TYR A 185 -4.35 6.00 7.06
N LEU A 186 -3.83 5.24 8.03
CA LEU A 186 -3.59 3.80 7.92
C LEU A 186 -4.88 3.01 7.68
N ARG A 187 -6.00 3.40 8.30
CA ARG A 187 -7.31 2.76 8.06
C ARG A 187 -7.85 3.07 6.66
N ASP A 188 -7.64 4.28 6.18
CA ASP A 188 -7.99 4.66 4.81
C ASP A 188 -7.15 3.88 3.80
N LEU A 189 -5.84 3.76 4.03
CA LEU A 189 -4.94 2.92 3.22
C LEU A 189 -5.36 1.45 3.21
N ARG A 190 -5.76 0.90 4.36
CA ARG A 190 -6.30 -0.47 4.44
C ARG A 190 -7.53 -0.63 3.55
N THR A 191 -8.46 0.32 3.62
CA THR A 191 -9.67 0.32 2.79
C THR A 191 -9.33 0.41 1.30
N LYS A 192 -8.39 1.29 0.92
CA LYS A 192 -7.88 1.37 -0.46
C LYS A 192 -7.27 0.05 -0.93
N GLY A 193 -6.48 -0.63 -0.09
CA GLY A 193 -5.90 -1.93 -0.41
C GLY A 193 -6.95 -3.02 -0.60
N ASP A 194 -8.00 -3.04 0.22
CA ASP A 194 -9.13 -3.97 0.05
C ASP A 194 -9.92 -3.69 -1.25
N ASN A 195 -10.11 -2.41 -1.61
CA ASN A 195 -10.70 -2.03 -2.90
C ASN A 195 -9.85 -2.48 -4.09
N LEU A 196 -8.52 -2.30 -4.03
CA LEU A 196 -7.61 -2.80 -5.06
C LEU A 196 -7.70 -4.32 -5.20
N ARG A 197 -7.77 -5.06 -4.08
CA ARG A 197 -7.98 -6.52 -4.10
C ARG A 197 -9.25 -6.89 -4.86
N ASN A 198 -10.36 -6.19 -4.59
CA ASN A 198 -11.63 -6.43 -5.27
C ASN A 198 -11.52 -6.15 -6.78
N SER A 199 -10.89 -5.04 -7.17
CA SER A 199 -10.65 -4.72 -8.58
C SER A 199 -9.80 -5.78 -9.28
N LEU A 200 -8.79 -6.35 -8.61
CA LEU A 200 -7.99 -7.44 -9.17
C LEU A 200 -8.85 -8.69 -9.46
N VAL A 201 -9.74 -9.06 -8.54
CA VAL A 201 -10.68 -10.20 -8.73
C VAL A 201 -11.65 -9.92 -9.89
N VAL A 202 -12.14 -8.69 -10.02
CA VAL A 202 -12.99 -8.29 -11.16
C VAL A 202 -12.21 -8.41 -12.47
N LEU A 203 -10.96 -7.95 -12.52
CA LEU A 203 -10.13 -8.05 -13.72
C LEU A 203 -9.88 -9.52 -14.09
N GLU A 204 -9.59 -10.38 -13.11
CA GLU A 204 -9.43 -11.83 -13.30
C GLU A 204 -10.70 -12.48 -13.87
N THR A 205 -11.88 -12.05 -13.40
CA THR A 205 -13.17 -12.55 -13.89
C THR A 205 -13.39 -12.15 -15.35
N VAL A 206 -13.08 -10.90 -15.71
CA VAL A 206 -13.23 -10.38 -17.08
C VAL A 206 -12.33 -11.12 -18.07
N ILE A 207 -11.05 -11.37 -17.72
CA ILE A 207 -10.15 -12.13 -18.60
C ILE A 207 -10.60 -13.59 -18.77
N ALA A 208 -11.14 -14.20 -17.72
CA ALA A 208 -11.65 -15.58 -17.78
C ALA A 208 -12.87 -15.68 -18.69
N GLU A 209 -13.76 -14.68 -18.65
CA GLU A 209 -14.91 -14.60 -19.55
C GLU A 209 -14.47 -14.44 -21.02
N ILE A 210 -13.53 -13.54 -21.29
CA ILE A 210 -12.93 -13.35 -22.62
C ILE A 210 -12.30 -14.66 -23.13
N ALA A 211 -11.53 -15.36 -22.29
CA ALA A 211 -10.91 -16.64 -22.65
C ALA A 211 -11.96 -17.72 -22.97
N LYS A 212 -13.08 -17.74 -22.23
CA LYS A 212 -14.20 -18.65 -22.50
C LYS A 212 -14.82 -18.42 -23.88
N HIS A 213 -15.02 -17.15 -24.28
CA HIS A 213 -15.53 -16.80 -25.61
C HIS A 213 -14.54 -17.22 -26.71
N ALA A 214 -13.26 -16.93 -26.56
CA ALA A 214 -12.22 -17.35 -27.51
C ALA A 214 -12.16 -18.88 -27.66
N ALA A 215 -12.26 -19.62 -26.55
CA ALA A 215 -12.28 -21.09 -26.56
C ALA A 215 -13.55 -21.65 -27.22
N ALA A 216 -14.71 -21.01 -27.05
CA ALA A 216 -15.94 -21.39 -27.72
C ALA A 216 -15.82 -21.21 -29.24
N ALA A 217 -15.32 -20.05 -29.69
CA ALA A 217 -15.08 -19.80 -31.12
C ALA A 217 -14.09 -20.80 -31.72
N SER A 218 -13.03 -21.16 -30.99
CA SER A 218 -12.07 -22.19 -31.43
C SER A 218 -12.62 -23.62 -31.50
N ARG A 219 -13.78 -23.91 -30.88
CA ARG A 219 -14.43 -25.22 -31.00
C ARG A 219 -15.43 -25.27 -32.17
N ARG A 220 -15.91 -24.11 -32.62
CA ARG A 220 -16.84 -23.98 -33.75
C ARG A 220 -16.09 -24.03 -35.10
N ASN A 221 -14.84 -23.56 -35.14
CA ASN A 221 -13.99 -23.42 -36.33
C ASN A 221 -12.68 -24.18 -36.17
#